data_AF-A0A090WIB6-F1
#
_entry.id   AF-A0A090WIB6-F1
#
_cell.length_a   1.000
_cell.length_b   1.000
_cell.length_c   1.000
_cell.angle_alpha   90.00
_cell.angle_beta   90.00
_cell.angle_gamma   90.00
#
_symmetry.space_group_name_H-M   'P 1'
#
loop_
_entity.id
_entity.type
_entity.pdbx_description
1 polymer ?
#
loop_
_entity_poly.entity_id
_entity_poly.type
_entity_poly.pdbx_seq_one_letter_code
_entity_poly.pdbx_strand_id
1 'polypeptide(L)'
;MTNVVNIFAPYDLRTPGSISGSLAYIFGKKGLISIDYSSKNYSSLKFKPSSDPLFAENNRQINQDLTNAGTLRIGGEYRVSNWSLRAGYRNEQSPYKNKDIMDDLTGYSLGLGYTWGQTTLDISYDRAERDYSQQLFESGLTSSAAINNVQNNIIATIGFNF
;
A
#
# COMPACT_ATOMS: atom_id res chain seq x y z
N MET A 1 -8.66 7.26 45.32
CA MET A 1 -8.39 6.76 43.94
C MET A 1 -8.92 7.80 42.98
N THR A 2 -8.06 8.45 42.21
CA THR A 2 -8.47 9.50 41.27
C THR A 2 -8.98 8.82 40.00
N ASN A 3 -10.26 8.95 39.69
CA ASN A 3 -10.80 8.51 38.41
C ASN A 3 -10.27 9.43 37.31
N VAL A 4 -9.38 8.91 36.46
CA VAL A 4 -8.95 9.59 35.23
C VAL A 4 -9.98 9.28 34.15
N VAL A 5 -10.65 10.31 33.63
CA VAL A 5 -11.54 10.20 32.47
C VAL A 5 -10.79 10.72 31.26
N ASN A 6 -10.49 9.84 30.30
CA ASN A 6 -9.90 10.23 29.02
C ASN A 6 -11.01 10.74 28.10
N ILE A 7 -11.06 12.06 27.89
CA ILE A 7 -11.94 12.69 26.91
C ILE A 7 -11.12 12.94 25.64
N PHE A 8 -11.41 12.20 24.57
CA PHE A 8 -10.80 12.45 23.27
C PHE A 8 -11.59 13.56 22.57
N ALA A 9 -10.92 14.68 22.26
CA ALA A 9 -11.53 15.73 21.48
C ALA A 9 -11.94 15.18 20.10
N PRO A 10 -13.15 15.50 19.60
CA PRO A 10 -13.52 15.13 18.24
C PRO A 10 -12.55 15.77 17.25
N TYR A 11 -12.10 15.00 16.26
CA TYR A 11 -11.16 15.47 15.25
C TYR A 11 -11.58 15.03 13.85
N ASP A 12 -11.22 15.82 12.86
CA ASP A 12 -11.24 15.40 11.46
C ASP A 12 -9.83 15.13 10.98
N LEU A 13 -9.64 14.03 10.26
CA LEU A 13 -8.38 13.69 9.61
C LEU A 13 -8.48 13.93 8.10
N ARG A 14 -7.73 14.90 7.59
CA ARG A 14 -7.56 15.07 6.14
C ARG A 14 -6.50 14.10 5.64
N THR A 15 -6.88 13.20 4.74
CA THR A 15 -5.98 12.24 4.12
C THR A 15 -5.14 12.87 2.98
N PRO A 16 -3.97 12.29 2.67
CA PRO A 16 -3.13 12.73 1.55
C PRO A 16 -3.82 12.60 0.19
N GLY A 17 -3.71 13.64 -0.63
CA GLY A 17 -4.02 13.54 -2.06
C GLY A 17 -3.01 12.67 -2.81
N SER A 18 -3.47 12.05 -3.90
CA SER A 18 -2.64 11.22 -4.79
C SER A 18 -2.87 11.63 -6.24
N ILE A 19 -1.81 11.58 -7.04
CA ILE A 19 -1.86 11.69 -8.50
C ILE A 19 -1.29 10.41 -9.10
N SER A 20 -1.88 9.92 -10.18
CA SER A 20 -1.42 8.70 -10.85
C SER A 20 -1.49 8.84 -12.36
N GLY A 21 -0.55 8.20 -13.04
CA GLY A 21 -0.52 8.06 -14.48
C GLY A 21 -0.22 6.61 -14.85
N SER A 22 -0.97 6.07 -15.80
CA SER A 22 -0.84 4.67 -16.21
C SER A 22 -0.81 4.58 -17.74
N LEU A 23 0.00 3.66 -18.25
CA LEU A 23 0.11 3.33 -19.66
C LEU A 23 -0.03 1.82 -19.83
N ALA A 24 -0.76 1.41 -20.88
CA ALA A 24 -0.89 0.01 -21.24
C ALA A 24 -0.81 -0.17 -22.75
N TYR A 25 -0.11 -1.21 -23.18
CA TYR A 25 -0.04 -1.63 -24.56
C TYR A 25 -0.69 -3.01 -24.71
N ILE A 26 -1.68 -3.10 -25.60
CA ILE A 26 -2.45 -4.32 -25.85
C ILE A 26 -2.00 -4.91 -27.18
N PHE A 27 -1.50 -6.15 -27.17
CA PHE A 27 -1.05 -6.84 -28.38
C PHE A 27 -2.11 -7.86 -28.83
N GLY A 28 -3.05 -7.36 -29.63
CA GLY A 28 -4.16 -8.14 -30.17
C GLY A 28 -5.04 -8.73 -29.08
N LYS A 29 -5.52 -9.96 -29.29
CA LYS A 29 -6.33 -10.70 -28.31
C LYS A 29 -5.49 -11.54 -27.34
N LYS A 30 -4.16 -11.45 -27.43
CA LYS A 30 -3.23 -12.33 -26.71
C LYS A 30 -2.77 -11.76 -25.38
N GLY A 31 -2.91 -10.46 -25.12
CA GLY A 31 -2.43 -9.92 -23.85
C GLY A 31 -2.15 -8.44 -23.85
N LEU A 32 -1.57 -7.99 -22.73
CA LEU A 32 -1.14 -6.62 -22.51
C LEU A 32 0.09 -6.55 -21.60
N ILE A 33 0.81 -5.44 -21.70
CA ILE A 33 1.78 -4.99 -20.71
C ILE A 33 1.36 -3.60 -20.21
N SER A 34 1.53 -3.35 -18.92
CA SER A 34 1.16 -2.09 -18.29
C SER A 34 2.24 -1.59 -17.33
N ILE A 35 2.29 -0.27 -17.20
CA ILE A 35 3.07 0.46 -16.22
C ILE A 35 2.17 1.52 -15.58
N ASP A 36 2.21 1.62 -14.27
CA ASP A 36 1.47 2.59 -13.48
C ASP A 36 2.42 3.24 -12.48
N TYR A 37 2.37 4.57 -12.39
CA TYR A 37 3.09 5.33 -11.39
C TYR A 37 2.12 6.26 -10.65
N SER A 38 2.10 6.14 -9.32
CA SER A 38 1.31 7.01 -8.45
C SER A 38 2.21 7.75 -7.46
N SER A 39 1.94 9.01 -7.19
CA SER A 39 2.63 9.82 -6.18
C SER A 39 1.63 10.34 -5.16
N LYS A 40 1.91 10.14 -3.87
CA LYS A 40 1.05 10.57 -2.77
C LYS A 40 1.86 11.39 -1.76
N ASN A 41 1.36 12.57 -1.42
CA ASN A 41 2.05 13.49 -0.51
C ASN A 41 1.63 13.29 0.96
N TYR A 42 2.30 12.41 1.71
CA TYR A 42 1.91 12.09 3.08
C TYR A 42 2.12 13.24 4.07
N SER A 43 3.03 14.19 3.80
CA SER A 43 3.20 15.38 4.66
C SER A 43 1.98 16.30 4.64
N SER A 44 1.07 16.14 3.68
CA SER A 44 -0.18 16.90 3.60
C SER A 44 -1.30 16.40 4.53
N LEU A 45 -1.08 15.25 5.19
CA LEU A 45 -1.99 14.68 6.19
C LEU A 45 -2.15 15.69 7.33
N LYS A 46 -3.40 15.89 7.78
CA LYS A 46 -3.69 16.99 8.71
C LYS A 46 -4.88 16.72 9.62
N PHE A 47 -4.66 16.80 10.92
CA PHE A 47 -5.69 16.85 11.95
C PHE A 47 -6.34 18.24 12.04
N LYS A 48 -7.66 18.27 12.21
CA LYS A 48 -8.46 19.47 12.46
C LYS A 48 -9.34 19.29 13.72
N PRO A 49 -9.64 20.38 14.44
CA PRO A 49 -9.22 21.76 14.18
C PRO A 49 -7.73 21.96 14.49
N SER A 50 -6.98 22.59 13.57
CA SER A 50 -5.52 22.76 13.73
C SER A 50 -5.15 23.82 14.76
N SER A 51 -6.13 24.49 15.35
CA SER A 51 -5.97 25.41 16.49
C SER A 51 -5.87 24.67 17.83
N ASP A 52 -6.32 23.41 17.89
CA ASP A 52 -6.14 22.60 19.09
C ASP A 52 -4.64 22.28 19.28
N PRO A 53 -4.05 22.51 20.48
CA PRO A 53 -2.63 22.30 20.71
C PRO A 53 -2.15 20.88 20.41
N LEU A 54 -2.96 19.86 20.72
CA LEU A 54 -2.61 18.46 20.46
C LEU A 54 -2.54 18.20 18.95
N PHE A 55 -3.55 18.66 18.20
CA PHE A 55 -3.58 18.48 16.76
C PHE A 55 -2.53 19.32 16.03
N ALA A 56 -2.21 20.51 16.54
CA ALA A 56 -1.12 21.33 16.05
C ALA A 56 0.24 20.61 16.17
N GLU A 57 0.49 19.97 17.31
CA GLU A 57 1.72 19.19 17.54
C GLU A 57 1.77 17.95 16.63
N ASN A 58 0.69 17.17 16.56
CA ASN A 58 0.62 16.01 15.65
C ASN A 58 0.88 16.43 14.20
N ASN A 59 0.30 17.55 13.75
CA ASN A 59 0.52 18.10 12.42
C ASN A 59 1.98 18.52 12.20
N ARG A 60 2.68 19.02 13.23
CA ARG A 60 4.10 19.35 13.14
C ARG A 60 4.93 18.09 12.94
N GLN A 61 4.67 17.04 13.72
CA GLN A 61 5.35 15.75 13.58
C GLN A 61 5.12 15.12 12.21
N ILE A 62 3.87 15.12 11.71
CA ILE A 62 3.54 14.68 10.35
C ILE A 62 4.41 15.38 9.30
N ASN A 63 4.55 16.71 9.37
CA ASN A 63 5.37 17.47 8.43
C ASN A 63 6.88 17.20 8.58
N GLN A 64 7.33 16.88 9.79
CA GLN A 64 8.72 16.56 10.10
C GLN A 64 9.10 15.16 9.60
N ASP A 65 8.22 14.18 9.80
CA ASP A 65 8.54 12.76 9.62
C ASP A 65 8.09 12.22 8.26
N LEU A 66 6.98 12.72 7.70
CA LEU A 66 6.41 12.20 6.46
C LEU A 66 6.82 13.01 5.23
N THR A 67 6.81 12.34 4.08
CA THR A 67 7.21 12.89 2.78
C THR A 67 6.31 12.40 1.65
N ASN A 68 6.59 12.83 0.43
CA ASN A 68 5.96 12.29 -0.75
C ASN A 68 6.51 10.89 -1.06
N ALA A 69 5.61 9.93 -1.31
CA ALA A 69 5.97 8.57 -1.69
C ALA A 69 5.40 8.22 -3.06
N GLY A 70 6.27 7.69 -3.92
CA GLY A 70 5.92 7.10 -5.21
C GLY A 70 5.60 5.61 -5.12
N THR A 71 4.72 5.13 -5.97
CA THR A 71 4.50 3.70 -6.20
C THR A 71 4.60 3.41 -7.69
N LEU A 72 5.49 2.49 -8.05
CA LEU A 72 5.63 1.97 -9.41
C LEU A 72 5.02 0.56 -9.45
N ARG A 73 4.17 0.31 -10.44
CA ARG A 73 3.60 -1.01 -10.72
C ARG A 73 3.85 -1.35 -12.18
N ILE A 74 4.34 -2.55 -12.44
CA ILE A 74 4.52 -3.10 -13.77
C ILE A 74 3.75 -4.42 -13.81
N GLY A 75 2.94 -4.62 -14.85
CA GLY A 75 2.09 -5.79 -14.98
C GLY A 75 2.06 -6.32 -16.40
N GLY A 76 1.79 -7.61 -16.53
CA GLY A 76 1.56 -8.27 -17.80
C GLY A 76 0.45 -9.30 -17.70
N GLU A 77 -0.35 -9.40 -18.75
CA GLU A 77 -1.30 -10.47 -18.95
C GLU A 77 -1.02 -11.13 -20.31
N TYR A 78 -1.02 -12.46 -20.34
CA TYR A 78 -0.92 -13.26 -21.56
C TYR A 78 -2.00 -14.33 -21.59
N ARG A 79 -2.77 -14.38 -22.67
CA ARG A 79 -3.86 -15.31 -22.90
C ARG A 79 -3.49 -16.32 -23.97
N VAL A 80 -3.68 -17.60 -23.64
CA VAL A 80 -3.49 -18.73 -24.56
C VAL A 80 -4.70 -19.66 -24.48
N SER A 81 -5.52 -19.65 -25.52
CA SER A 81 -6.80 -20.37 -25.56
C SER A 81 -7.67 -20.01 -24.35
N ASN A 82 -8.00 -20.98 -23.50
CA ASN A 82 -8.81 -20.82 -22.31
C ASN A 82 -8.00 -20.38 -21.08
N TRP A 83 -6.68 -20.26 -21.20
CA TRP A 83 -5.79 -19.89 -20.10
C TRP A 83 -5.44 -18.41 -20.12
N SER A 84 -5.37 -17.81 -18.94
CA SER A 84 -4.85 -16.46 -18.69
C SER A 84 -3.70 -16.54 -17.70
N LEU A 85 -2.56 -15.98 -18.06
CA LEU A 85 -1.36 -15.90 -17.23
C LEU A 85 -1.12 -14.44 -16.87
N ARG A 86 -0.88 -14.16 -15.59
CA ARG A 86 -0.63 -12.81 -15.08
C ARG A 86 0.63 -12.80 -14.25
N ALA A 87 1.42 -11.75 -14.39
CA ALA A 87 2.56 -11.48 -13.55
C ALA A 87 2.66 -9.98 -13.27
N GLY A 88 3.17 -9.62 -12.10
CA GLY A 88 3.31 -8.23 -11.70
C GLY A 88 4.47 -7.98 -10.74
N TYR A 89 4.95 -6.75 -10.77
CA TYR A 89 5.94 -6.19 -9.86
C TYR A 89 5.43 -4.87 -9.30
N ARG A 90 5.66 -4.63 -8.01
CA ARG A 90 5.31 -3.39 -7.32
C ARG A 90 6.47 -2.93 -6.46
N ASN A 91 6.82 -1.65 -6.55
CA ASN A 91 7.69 -0.99 -5.58
C ASN A 91 6.96 0.24 -5.04
N GLU A 92 6.87 0.37 -3.72
CA GLU A 92 6.21 1.48 -3.05
C GLU A 92 7.20 2.13 -2.07
N GLN A 93 7.55 3.38 -2.34
CA GLN A 93 8.46 4.16 -1.51
C GLN A 93 7.89 4.36 -0.11
N SER A 94 8.78 4.51 0.86
CA SER A 94 8.40 4.85 2.22
C SER A 94 7.70 6.22 2.30
N PRO A 95 6.60 6.34 3.06
CA PRO A 95 6.02 7.63 3.40
C PRO A 95 6.85 8.38 4.45
N TYR A 96 7.82 7.73 5.12
CA TYR A 96 8.71 8.35 6.09
C TYR A 96 9.98 8.88 5.42
N LYS A 97 10.47 10.04 5.88
CA LYS A 97 11.77 10.57 5.49
C LYS A 97 12.91 9.69 5.99
N ASN A 98 12.75 9.13 7.20
CA ASN A 98 13.69 8.17 7.76
C ASN A 98 13.28 6.75 7.38
N LYS A 99 14.04 6.13 6.46
CA LYS A 99 13.81 4.76 6.00
C LYS A 99 14.09 3.70 7.03
N ASP A 100 14.86 4.03 8.08
CA ASP A 100 15.05 3.10 9.20
C ASP A 100 13.71 2.80 9.88
N ILE A 101 12.80 3.78 9.96
CA ILE A 101 11.46 3.58 10.55
C ILE A 101 10.63 2.60 9.71
N MET A 102 10.67 2.77 8.40
CA MET A 102 9.88 2.04 7.43
C MET A 102 10.55 2.16 6.08
N ASP A 103 10.96 1.04 5.49
CA ASP A 103 11.61 1.05 4.18
C ASP A 103 10.59 0.95 3.04
N ASP A 104 11.09 0.97 1.81
CA ASP A 104 10.31 0.76 0.61
C ASP A 104 9.74 -0.67 0.60
N LEU A 105 8.50 -0.84 0.14
CA LEU A 105 7.89 -2.14 -0.06
C LEU A 105 8.22 -2.64 -1.45
N THR A 106 8.60 -3.91 -1.53
CA THR A 106 8.73 -4.63 -2.79
C THR A 106 7.71 -5.76 -2.83
N GLY A 107 7.01 -5.90 -3.95
CA GLY A 107 6.00 -6.94 -4.12
C GLY A 107 6.04 -7.58 -5.50
N TYR A 108 5.67 -8.86 -5.53
CA TYR A 108 5.58 -9.68 -6.72
C TYR A 108 4.23 -10.40 -6.72
N SER A 109 3.62 -10.51 -7.90
CA SER A 109 2.37 -11.24 -8.05
C SER A 109 2.40 -12.16 -9.26
N LEU A 110 1.72 -13.30 -9.13
CA LEU A 110 1.50 -14.28 -10.18
C LEU A 110 0.02 -14.68 -10.18
N GLY A 111 -0.53 -14.94 -11.35
CA GLY A 111 -1.92 -15.36 -11.51
C GLY A 111 -2.10 -16.33 -12.66
N LEU A 112 -2.97 -17.32 -12.45
CA LEU A 112 -3.38 -18.30 -13.45
C LEU A 112 -4.91 -18.35 -13.45
N GLY A 113 -5.50 -18.11 -14.62
CA GLY A 113 -6.93 -18.20 -14.86
C GLY A 113 -7.24 -19.25 -15.92
N TYR A 114 -8.36 -19.95 -15.77
CA TYR A 114 -8.92 -20.85 -16.76
C TYR A 114 -10.40 -20.56 -16.96
N THR A 115 -10.81 -20.28 -18.20
CA THR A 115 -12.20 -19.98 -18.55
C THR A 115 -12.76 -21.08 -19.44
N TRP A 116 -13.88 -21.69 -19.03
CA TRP A 116 -14.61 -22.69 -19.81
C TRP A 116 -16.10 -22.31 -19.88
N GLY A 117 -16.58 -22.04 -21.09
CA GLY A 117 -17.94 -21.56 -21.32
C GLY A 117 -18.22 -20.28 -20.53
N GLN A 118 -19.13 -20.39 -19.56
CA GLN A 118 -19.59 -19.29 -18.71
C GLN A 118 -18.95 -19.29 -17.32
N THR A 119 -17.95 -20.15 -17.08
CA THR A 119 -17.28 -20.29 -15.78
C THR A 119 -15.81 -19.95 -15.89
N THR A 120 -15.29 -19.23 -14.91
CA THR A 120 -13.87 -18.93 -14.77
C THR A 120 -13.37 -19.36 -13.40
N LEU A 121 -12.20 -20.00 -13.36
CA LEU A 121 -11.43 -20.26 -12.16
C LEU A 121 -10.14 -19.46 -12.22
N ASP A 122 -9.86 -18.66 -11.20
CA ASP A 122 -8.60 -17.93 -11.06
C ASP A 122 -7.93 -18.33 -9.75
N ILE A 123 -6.61 -18.49 -9.79
CA ILE A 123 -5.73 -18.57 -8.63
C ILE A 123 -4.66 -17.49 -8.74
N SER A 124 -4.37 -16.81 -7.64
CA SER A 124 -3.30 -15.81 -7.58
C SER A 124 -2.46 -15.97 -6.33
N TYR A 125 -1.20 -15.56 -6.46
CA TYR A 125 -0.23 -15.45 -5.38
C TYR A 125 0.31 -14.02 -5.39
N ASP A 126 0.28 -13.37 -4.24
CA ASP A 126 0.87 -12.04 -4.02
C ASP A 126 1.81 -12.14 -2.82
N ARG A 127 3.06 -11.73 -3.04
CA ARG A 127 4.06 -11.56 -1.99
C ARG A 127 4.41 -10.09 -1.88
N ALA A 128 4.43 -9.57 -0.67
CA ALA A 128 4.92 -8.23 -0.36
C ALA A 128 5.88 -8.29 0.83
N GLU A 129 6.97 -7.54 0.74
CA GLU A 129 8.00 -7.49 1.77
C GLU A 129 8.34 -6.03 2.05
N ARG A 130 8.43 -5.69 3.34
CA ARG A 130 8.80 -4.37 3.84
C ARG A 130 9.38 -4.49 5.23
N ASP A 131 10.51 -3.84 5.45
CA ASP A 131 11.15 -3.75 6.75
C ASP A 131 10.65 -2.53 7.53
N TYR A 132 10.52 -2.70 8.85
CA TYR A 132 10.15 -1.66 9.79
C TYR A 132 11.13 -1.65 10.96
N SER A 133 11.43 -0.47 11.49
CA SER A 133 12.07 -0.32 12.81
C SER A 133 11.20 0.57 13.66
N GLN A 134 10.33 -0.03 14.47
CA GLN A 134 9.46 0.73 15.38
C GLN A 134 10.03 0.75 16.78
N GLN A 135 10.07 1.95 17.35
CA GLN A 135 10.33 2.16 18.76
C GLN A 135 9.05 1.81 19.54
N LEU A 136 9.17 0.93 20.54
CA LEU A 136 8.00 0.42 21.28
C LEU A 136 7.37 1.47 22.21
N PHE A 137 8.16 2.46 22.67
CA PHE A 137 7.71 3.51 23.60
C PHE A 137 8.34 4.86 23.29
N GLU A 138 7.58 5.95 23.39
CA GLU A 138 8.06 7.32 23.17
C GLU A 138 9.07 7.81 24.22
N SER A 139 9.11 7.20 25.40
CA SER A 139 10.08 7.51 26.46
C SER A 139 10.44 6.28 27.31
N GLY A 140 11.63 6.30 27.93
CA GLY A 140 12.13 5.23 28.81
C GLY A 140 12.79 4.07 28.06
N LEU A 141 12.04 3.34 27.23
CA LEU A 141 12.53 2.21 26.42
C LEU A 141 12.56 2.61 24.93
N THR A 142 13.57 3.38 24.56
CA THR A 142 13.69 3.97 23.22
C THR A 142 14.43 3.09 22.21
N SER A 143 14.69 1.83 22.53
CA SER A 143 15.32 0.88 21.60
C SER A 143 14.33 0.44 20.53
N SER A 144 14.67 0.65 19.26
CA SER A 144 13.87 0.18 18.13
C SER A 144 14.05 -1.31 17.89
N ALA A 145 12.95 -2.01 17.56
CA ALA A 145 12.99 -3.40 17.12
C ALA A 145 12.90 -3.45 15.60
N ALA A 146 13.89 -4.08 14.96
CA ALA A 146 13.84 -4.36 13.54
C ALA A 146 12.87 -5.52 13.26
N ILE A 147 11.88 -5.28 12.41
CA ILE A 147 10.84 -6.23 12.01
C ILE A 147 10.89 -6.34 10.49
N ASN A 148 11.27 -7.50 9.97
CA ASN A 148 11.02 -7.84 8.57
C ASN A 148 9.58 -8.36 8.46
N ASN A 149 8.75 -7.64 7.71
CA ASN A 149 7.37 -8.02 7.47
C ASN A 149 7.19 -8.57 6.05
N VAL A 150 7.06 -9.89 5.96
CA VAL A 150 6.76 -10.61 4.71
C VAL A 150 5.30 -11.07 4.73
N GLN A 151 4.51 -10.56 3.80
CA GLN A 151 3.13 -10.98 3.58
C GLN A 151 3.03 -11.89 2.36
N ASN A 152 2.33 -13.01 2.50
CA ASN A 152 2.06 -13.96 1.43
C ASN A 152 0.55 -14.20 1.38
N ASN A 153 -0.07 -13.91 0.25
CA ASN A 153 -1.50 -14.09 0.03
C ASN A 153 -1.71 -15.06 -1.14
N ILE A 154 -2.55 -16.07 -0.92
CA ILE A 154 -3.03 -16.97 -1.97
C ILE A 154 -4.54 -16.78 -2.04
N ILE A 155 -5.05 -16.46 -3.23
CA ILE A 155 -6.47 -16.22 -3.45
C ILE A 155 -6.95 -17.16 -4.55
N ALA A 156 -8.06 -17.83 -4.32
CA ALA A 156 -8.77 -18.61 -5.33
C ALA A 156 -10.16 -18.01 -5.54
N THR A 157 -10.60 -17.92 -6.79
CA THR A 157 -11.89 -17.34 -7.14
C THR A 157 -12.55 -18.18 -8.23
N ILE A 158 -13.85 -18.40 -8.09
CA ILE A 158 -14.69 -18.98 -9.14
C ILE A 158 -15.77 -17.95 -9.52
N GLY A 159 -15.90 -17.69 -10.81
CA GLY A 159 -16.86 -16.75 -11.38
C GLY A 159 -17.81 -17.44 -12.35
N PHE A 160 -19.07 -17.01 -12.35
CA PHE A 160 -20.11 -17.46 -13.27
C PHE A 160 -20.66 -16.25 -14.02
N ASN A 161 -20.54 -16.23 -15.35
CA ASN A 161 -21.07 -15.18 -16.21
C ASN A 161 -22.33 -15.72 -16.90
N PHE A 162 -23.51 -15.27 -16.48
CA PHE A 162 -24.82 -15.68 -17.02
C PHE A 162 -25.48 -14.55 -17.81
#